data_AF-A0A526YXQ6-F1
#
_entry.id   AF-A0A526YXQ6-F1
#
_cell.length_a   1.000
_cell.length_b   1.000
_cell.length_c   1.000
_cell.angle_alpha   90.00
_cell.angle_beta   90.00
_cell.angle_gamma   90.00
#
_symmetry.space_group_name_H-M   'P 1'
#
loop_
_entity.id
_entity.type
_entity.pdbx_description
1 polymer ?
#
loop_
_entity_poly.entity_id
_entity_poly.type
_entity_poly.pdbx_seq_one_letter_code
_entity_poly.pdbx_strand_id
1 'polypeptide(L)'
;MADHHCRPPVQPRRPCRRARGVVAYSSGNHAQALAYAAAIKGVKAVIIMPRDAPELKVLATRGYGAEVIFYDRYSENREEIGGRIAAERGAALIPPYDHPDVIAGQGTATLELIEEAGSLDALYVCLGGGGLLAGAALAA
;
A
#
# COMPACT_ATOMS: atom_id res chain seq x y z
N MET A 1 -19.97 10.59 20.70
CA MET A 1 -21.12 9.68 20.55
C MET A 1 -20.96 8.94 19.23
N ALA A 2 -20.86 7.61 19.32
CA ALA A 2 -20.96 6.57 18.28
C ALA A 2 -19.95 6.51 17.11
N ASP A 3 -18.96 5.61 17.29
CA ASP A 3 -18.28 4.80 16.27
C ASP A 3 -19.31 4.15 15.33
N HIS A 4 -19.50 4.66 14.11
CA HIS A 4 -20.62 4.20 13.28
C HIS A 4 -20.33 3.09 12.26
N HIS A 5 -19.13 2.52 12.18
CA HIS A 5 -18.88 1.36 11.29
C HIS A 5 -18.23 0.16 11.97
N CYS A 6 -18.72 -0.21 13.15
CA CYS A 6 -18.55 -1.54 13.72
C CYS A 6 -19.82 -2.39 13.52
N ARG A 7 -20.02 -2.96 12.32
CA ARG A 7 -20.95 -4.11 12.17
C ARG A 7 -20.45 -5.31 13.00
N PRO A 8 -21.34 -6.16 13.54
CA PRO A 8 -20.94 -7.30 14.36
C PRO A 8 -20.32 -8.41 13.47
N PRO A 9 -19.15 -8.99 13.81
CA PRO A 9 -18.60 -10.11 13.06
C PRO A 9 -18.77 -11.46 13.78
N VAL A 10 -18.83 -12.52 12.96
CA VAL A 10 -18.94 -13.95 13.29
C VAL A 10 -17.59 -14.56 13.75
N GLN A 11 -16.54 -13.75 13.95
CA GLN A 11 -15.19 -14.23 14.33
C GLN A 11 -14.45 -13.23 15.25
N PRO A 12 -13.54 -13.71 16.14
CA PRO A 12 -12.84 -12.88 17.10
C PRO A 12 -11.92 -11.87 16.39
N ARG A 13 -12.15 -10.57 16.63
CA ARG A 13 -11.34 -9.49 16.04
C ARG A 13 -9.92 -9.56 16.59
N ARG A 14 -8.92 -9.67 15.70
CA ARG A 14 -7.57 -9.16 16.00
C ARG A 14 -7.71 -7.67 16.38
N PRO A 15 -6.97 -7.15 17.38
CA PRO A 15 -7.06 -5.75 17.78
C PRO A 15 -6.92 -4.84 16.56
N CYS A 16 -7.70 -3.75 16.50
CA CYS A 16 -7.74 -2.83 15.36
C CYS A 16 -6.34 -2.26 15.07
N ARG A 17 -5.57 -2.93 14.20
CA ARG A 17 -4.24 -2.50 13.70
C ARG A 17 -4.27 -1.07 13.17
N ARG A 18 -5.44 -0.63 12.69
CA ARG A 18 -5.72 0.73 12.20
C ARG A 18 -5.32 1.84 13.17
N ALA A 19 -5.51 1.64 14.48
CA ALA A 19 -5.14 2.64 15.49
C ALA A 19 -3.61 2.79 15.65
N ARG A 20 -2.84 1.79 15.22
CA ARG A 20 -1.39 1.72 15.39
C ARG A 20 -0.59 2.16 14.16
N GLY A 21 -1.28 2.56 13.09
CA GLY A 21 -0.64 3.05 11.86
C GLY A 21 -0.30 1.97 10.84
N VAL A 22 0.26 2.42 9.72
CA VAL A 22 0.74 1.59 8.62
C VAL A 22 2.21 1.88 8.31
N VAL A 23 2.92 0.86 7.87
CA VAL A 23 4.32 0.92 7.42
C VAL A 23 4.39 0.35 6.02
N ALA A 24 5.16 0.96 5.12
CA ALA A 24 5.50 0.35 3.83
C ALA A 24 6.91 0.73 3.40
N TYR A 25 7.44 0.00 2.43
CA TYR A 25 8.67 0.34 1.72
C TYR A 25 8.35 0.57 0.24
N SER A 26 8.69 1.76 -0.27
CA SER A 26 8.55 2.10 -1.68
C SER A 26 9.23 3.44 -1.94
N SER A 27 9.91 3.58 -3.08
CA SER A 27 10.45 4.86 -3.56
C SER A 27 9.51 5.59 -4.53
N GLY A 28 8.29 5.08 -4.74
CA GLY A 28 7.47 5.39 -5.91
C GLY A 28 5.98 5.57 -5.64
N ASN A 29 5.16 5.13 -6.59
CA ASN A 29 3.71 5.36 -6.58
C ASN A 29 3.03 4.75 -5.35
N HIS A 30 3.47 3.57 -4.90
CA HIS A 30 2.93 2.94 -3.68
C HIS A 30 3.15 3.78 -2.42
N ALA A 31 4.31 4.44 -2.29
CA ALA A 31 4.58 5.34 -1.16
C ALA A 31 3.54 6.47 -1.09
N GLN A 32 3.31 7.13 -2.22
CA GLN A 32 2.36 8.24 -2.32
C GLN A 32 0.92 7.76 -2.15
N ALA A 33 0.54 6.65 -2.78
CA ALA A 33 -0.79 6.07 -2.68
C ALA A 33 -1.12 5.69 -1.23
N LEU A 34 -0.20 5.04 -0.52
CA LEU A 34 -0.42 4.65 0.87
C LEU A 34 -0.44 5.88 1.79
N ALA A 35 0.47 6.84 1.59
CA ALA A 35 0.48 8.08 2.37
C ALA A 35 -0.84 8.86 2.20
N TYR A 36 -1.33 8.99 0.96
CA TYR A 36 -2.60 9.64 0.66
C TYR A 36 -3.80 8.89 1.27
N ALA A 37 -3.85 7.56 1.12
CA ALA A 37 -4.90 6.75 1.72
C ALA A 37 -4.90 6.85 3.25
N ALA A 38 -3.72 6.87 3.88
CA ALA A 38 -3.59 7.04 5.32
C ALA A 38 -4.08 8.41 5.79
N ALA A 39 -3.78 9.47 5.04
CA ALA A 39 -4.28 10.82 5.29
C ALA A 39 -5.81 10.87 5.26
N ILE A 40 -6.44 10.33 4.21
CA ILE A 40 -7.91 10.25 4.09
C ILE A 40 -8.53 9.51 5.28
N LYS A 41 -7.85 8.47 5.77
CA LYS A 41 -8.36 7.64 6.87
C LYS A 41 -7.96 8.13 8.26
N GLY A 42 -7.19 9.21 8.37
CA GLY A 42 -6.69 9.73 9.66
C GLY A 42 -5.75 8.77 10.37
N VAL A 43 -4.97 7.97 9.64
CA VAL A 43 -4.06 6.96 10.16
C VAL A 43 -2.61 7.40 9.94
N LYS A 44 -1.72 7.14 10.90
CA LYS A 44 -0.29 7.42 10.73
C LYS A 44 0.33 6.48 9.69
N ALA A 45 1.10 7.04 8.76
CA ALA A 45 1.87 6.27 7.77
C ALA A 45 3.37 6.50 7.94
N VAL A 46 4.14 5.41 7.89
CA VAL A 46 5.60 5.42 7.83
C VAL A 46 6.02 4.81 6.50
N ILE A 47 6.83 5.51 5.74
CA ILE A 47 7.28 5.09 4.42
C ILE A 47 8.80 5.01 4.41
N ILE A 48 9.31 3.83 4.07
CA ILE A 48 10.74 3.56 3.94
C ILE A 48 11.13 3.78 2.49
N MET A 49 11.98 4.79 2.26
CA MET A 49 12.45 5.22 0.94
C MET A 49 13.97 5.10 0.87
N PRO A 50 14.56 4.73 -0.26
CA PRO A 50 16.01 4.76 -0.39
C PRO A 50 16.50 6.21 -0.42
N ARG A 51 17.72 6.47 0.06
CA ARG A 51 18.32 7.82 0.09
C ARG A 51 18.45 8.47 -1.29
N ASP A 52 18.55 7.67 -2.35
CA ASP A 52 18.62 8.10 -3.75
C ASP A 52 17.24 8.25 -4.41
N ALA A 53 16.14 8.17 -3.65
CA ALA A 53 14.80 8.37 -4.18
C ALA A 53 14.65 9.78 -4.79
N PRO A 54 13.99 9.93 -5.95
CA PRO A 54 13.75 11.25 -6.55
C PRO A 54 13.09 12.22 -5.56
N GLU A 55 13.67 13.41 -5.38
CA GLU A 55 13.26 14.38 -4.36
C GLU A 55 11.77 14.73 -4.43
N LEU A 56 11.24 14.93 -5.64
CA LEU A 56 9.81 15.18 -5.87
C LEU A 56 8.91 14.10 -5.26
N LYS A 57 9.34 12.83 -5.28
CA LYS A 57 8.56 11.71 -4.71
C LYS A 57 8.61 11.70 -3.20
N VAL A 58 9.75 12.08 -2.61
CA VAL A 58 9.89 12.25 -1.15
C VAL A 58 8.99 13.40 -0.69
N LEU A 59 9.04 14.54 -1.38
CA LEU A 59 8.22 15.71 -1.07
C LEU A 59 6.73 15.41 -1.18
N ALA A 60 6.28 14.75 -2.25
CA ALA A 60 4.88 14.34 -2.39
C ALA A 60 4.43 13.41 -1.24
N THR A 61 5.26 12.42 -0.90
CA THR A 61 4.97 11.47 0.19
C THR A 61 4.83 12.18 1.54
N ARG A 62 5.75 13.10 1.86
CA ARG A 62 5.68 13.94 3.07
C ARG A 62 4.51 14.92 3.03
N GLY A 63 4.17 15.44 1.86
CA GLY A 63 3.05 16.34 1.64
C GLY A 63 1.70 15.72 2.01
N TYR A 64 1.57 14.40 1.88
CA TYR A 64 0.42 13.64 2.39
C TYR A 64 0.50 13.32 3.90
N GLY A 65 1.49 13.84 4.63
CA GLY A 65 1.61 13.68 6.08
C GLY A 65 2.28 12.38 6.54
N ALA A 66 2.93 11.63 5.65
CA ALA A 66 3.67 10.44 6.02
C ALA A 66 5.05 10.77 6.61
N GLU A 67 5.46 9.98 7.61
CA GLU A 67 6.83 9.94 8.11
C GLU A 67 7.70 9.18 7.10
N VAL A 68 8.74 9.83 6.57
CA VAL A 68 9.68 9.17 5.64
C VAL A 68 10.96 8.80 6.39
N ILE A 69 11.28 7.51 6.38
CA ILE A 69 12.52 6.94 6.91
C ILE A 69 13.39 6.52 5.73
N PHE A 70 14.66 6.95 5.75
CA PHE A 70 15.59 6.62 4.68
C PHE A 70 16.42 5.38 4.98
N TYR A 71 16.73 4.62 3.94
CA TYR A 71 17.71 3.52 3.97
C TYR A 71 18.67 3.60 2.77
N ASP A 72 19.81 2.93 2.87
CA ASP A 72 20.75 2.69 1.78
C ASP A 72 20.37 1.39 1.06
N ARG A 73 19.97 1.52 -0.21
CA ARG A 73 19.51 0.38 -1.02
C ARG A 73 20.60 -0.61 -1.40
N TYR A 74 21.87 -0.24 -1.26
CA TYR A 74 23.00 -1.08 -1.66
C TYR A 74 23.55 -1.90 -0.49
N SER A 75 23.28 -1.47 0.75
CA SER A 75 23.82 -2.09 1.97
C SER A 75 22.77 -2.54 2.97
N GLU A 76 21.52 -2.06 2.87
CA GLU A 76 20.45 -2.36 3.82
C GLU A 76 19.24 -3.02 3.14
N ASN A 77 18.51 -3.85 3.90
CA ASN A 77 17.30 -4.52 3.45
C ASN A 77 16.03 -3.78 3.91
N ARG A 78 15.31 -3.18 2.96
CA ARG A 78 14.05 -2.45 3.22
C ARG A 78 12.95 -3.30 3.87
N GLU A 79 12.92 -4.60 3.58
CA GLU A 79 11.89 -5.52 4.09
C GLU A 79 12.13 -5.81 5.56
N GLU A 80 13.39 -6.04 5.94
CA GLU A 80 13.81 -6.20 7.34
C GLU A 80 13.58 -4.93 8.15
N ILE A 81 13.96 -3.77 7.61
CA ILE A 81 13.71 -2.45 8.24
C ILE A 81 12.20 -2.24 8.44
N GLY A 82 11.39 -2.53 7.42
CA GLY A 82 9.94 -2.42 7.48
C GLY A 82 9.30 -3.36 8.48
N GLY A 83 9.73 -4.62 8.50
CA GLY A 83 9.26 -5.62 9.46
C GLY A 83 9.58 -5.22 10.90
N ARG A 84 10.82 -4.76 11.16
CA ARG A 84 11.25 -4.29 12.48
C ARG A 84 10.42 -3.11 12.96
N ILE A 85 10.28 -2.06 12.14
CA ILE A 85 9.51 -0.86 12.51
C ILE A 85 8.03 -1.21 12.74
N ALA A 86 7.45 -2.06 11.88
CA ALA A 86 6.08 -2.51 12.05
C ALA A 86 5.88 -3.29 13.36
N ALA A 87 6.84 -4.14 13.74
CA ALA A 87 6.81 -4.87 15.00
C ALA A 87 6.94 -3.94 16.21
N GLU A 88 7.94 -3.05 16.22
CA GLU A 88 8.19 -2.08 17.30
C GLU A 88 6.99 -1.17 17.55
N ARG A 89 6.34 -0.69 16.48
CA ARG A 89 5.19 0.23 16.57
C ARG A 89 3.84 -0.48 16.67
N GLY A 90 3.81 -1.81 16.50
CA GLY A 90 2.58 -2.59 16.37
C GLY A 90 1.73 -2.21 15.16
N ALA A 91 2.34 -1.63 14.12
CA ALA A 91 1.70 -1.15 12.91
C ALA A 91 1.48 -2.28 11.89
N ALA A 92 0.61 -2.06 10.89
CA ALA A 92 0.46 -2.97 9.77
C ALA A 92 1.52 -2.69 8.69
N LEU A 93 2.30 -3.72 8.32
CA LEU A 93 3.17 -3.65 7.15
C LEU A 93 2.31 -3.89 5.90
N ILE A 94 2.34 -2.95 4.95
CA ILE A 94 1.58 -2.98 3.70
C ILE A 94 2.57 -3.07 2.53
N PRO A 95 2.86 -4.28 2.01
CA PRO A 95 3.76 -4.47 0.88
C PRO A 95 3.27 -3.73 -0.38
N PRO A 96 4.18 -3.38 -1.32
CA PRO A 96 3.83 -2.69 -2.55
C PRO A 96 3.16 -3.56 -3.63
N TYR A 97 3.15 -4.88 -3.47
CA TYR A 97 2.53 -5.79 -4.45
C TYR A 97 2.15 -7.15 -3.88
N ASP A 98 3.02 -7.78 -3.07
CA ASP A 98 2.81 -9.14 -2.56
C ASP A 98 1.89 -9.16 -1.33
N HIS A 99 0.63 -8.80 -1.55
CA HIS A 99 -0.41 -8.79 -0.52
C HIS A 99 -1.79 -8.95 -1.18
N PRO A 100 -2.66 -9.84 -0.67
CA PRO A 100 -3.94 -10.14 -1.30
C PRO A 100 -4.81 -8.90 -1.51
N ASP A 101 -4.93 -8.04 -0.50
CA ASP A 101 -5.72 -6.79 -0.63
C ASP A 101 -5.10 -5.79 -1.61
N VAL A 102 -3.77 -5.78 -1.77
CA VAL A 102 -3.10 -4.89 -2.72
C VAL A 102 -3.35 -5.37 -4.14
N ILE A 103 -3.20 -6.68 -4.38
CA ILE A 103 -3.50 -7.33 -5.66
C ILE A 103 -4.96 -7.10 -6.05
N ALA A 104 -5.90 -7.38 -5.14
CA ALA A 104 -7.33 -7.18 -5.38
C ALA A 104 -7.64 -5.71 -5.72
N GLY A 105 -7.04 -4.78 -4.98
CA GLY A 105 -7.19 -3.35 -5.25
C GLY A 105 -6.63 -2.91 -6.61
N GLN A 106 -5.55 -3.53 -7.10
CA GLN A 106 -5.04 -3.20 -8.44
C GLN A 106 -5.95 -3.70 -9.56
N GLY A 107 -6.62 -4.84 -9.35
CA GLY A 107 -7.52 -5.44 -10.33
C GLY A 107 -8.76 -4.60 -10.66
N THR A 108 -9.13 -3.65 -9.80
CA THR A 108 -10.31 -2.80 -10.03
C THR A 108 -10.16 -1.92 -11.27
N ALA A 109 -8.95 -1.51 -11.63
CA ALA A 109 -8.72 -0.77 -12.87
C ALA A 109 -9.06 -1.60 -14.13
N THR A 110 -8.79 -2.91 -14.10
CA THR A 110 -9.17 -3.82 -15.18
C THR A 110 -10.65 -4.16 -15.15
N LEU A 111 -11.24 -4.30 -13.96
CA LEU A 111 -12.69 -4.47 -13.82
C LEU A 111 -13.45 -3.30 -14.45
N GLU A 112 -13.08 -2.06 -14.09
CA GLU A 112 -13.67 -0.83 -14.65
C GLU A 112 -13.50 -0.78 -16.19
N LEU A 113 -12.31 -1.14 -16.70
CA LEU A 113 -12.05 -1.20 -18.14
C LEU A 113 -12.99 -2.17 -18.87
N ILE A 114 -13.19 -3.38 -18.33
CA ILE A 114 -14.04 -4.41 -18.95
C ILE A 114 -15.52 -4.01 -18.86
N GLU A 115 -15.94 -3.43 -17.74
CA GLU A 115 -17.31 -2.93 -17.55
C GLU A 115 -17.65 -1.82 -18.56
N GLU A 116 -16.68 -0.96 -18.90
CA GLU A 116 -16.88 0.14 -19.84
C GLU A 116 -16.71 -0.28 -21.31
N ALA A 117 -15.67 -1.06 -21.63
CA ALA A 117 -15.31 -1.40 -23.02
C ALA A 117 -15.91 -2.74 -23.51
N GLY A 118 -16.37 -3.60 -22.60
CA GLY A 118 -16.78 -4.97 -22.90
C GLY A 118 -15.59 -5.94 -23.02
N SER A 119 -15.82 -7.08 -23.67
CA SER A 119 -14.80 -8.12 -23.84
C SER A 119 -13.63 -7.66 -24.71
N LEU A 120 -12.40 -8.00 -24.31
CA LEU A 120 -11.17 -7.68 -25.02
C LEU A 120 -10.52 -8.96 -25.56
N ASP A 121 -10.00 -8.92 -26.80
CA ASP A 121 -9.21 -10.03 -27.35
C ASP A 121 -7.82 -10.15 -26.70
N ALA A 122 -7.26 -9.02 -26.24
CA ALA A 122 -5.95 -8.95 -25.60
C ALA A 122 -5.88 -7.81 -24.58
N LEU A 123 -5.19 -8.06 -23.46
CA LEU A 123 -4.91 -7.09 -22.41
C LEU A 123 -3.40 -7.06 -22.12
N TYR A 124 -2.77 -5.88 -22.26
CA TYR A 124 -1.36 -5.67 -21.95
C TYR A 124 -1.21 -4.92 -20.64
N VAL A 125 -0.43 -5.47 -19.70
CA VAL A 125 -0.30 -4.94 -18.34
C VAL A 125 1.18 -4.81 -17.96
N CYS A 126 1.54 -3.66 -17.37
CA CYS A 126 2.91 -3.44 -16.90
C CYS A 126 3.28 -4.40 -15.76
N LEU A 127 4.50 -4.94 -15.82
CA LEU A 127 5.01 -5.89 -14.83
C LEU A 127 6.19 -5.31 -14.05
N GLY A 128 5.98 -5.11 -12.74
CA GLY A 128 7.03 -4.92 -11.74
C GLY A 128 7.09 -6.12 -10.81
N GLY A 129 6.68 -5.95 -9.55
CA GLY A 129 6.54 -7.06 -8.59
C GLY A 129 5.28 -7.92 -8.77
N GLY A 130 4.57 -7.80 -9.89
CA GLY A 130 3.44 -8.67 -10.23
C GLY A 130 2.07 -8.25 -9.69
N GLY A 131 1.97 -7.34 -8.72
CA GLY A 131 0.68 -6.99 -8.10
C GLY A 131 -0.41 -6.50 -9.06
N LEU A 132 -0.05 -5.60 -10.00
CA LEU A 132 -0.97 -5.10 -11.02
C LEU A 132 -1.38 -6.19 -12.02
N LEU A 133 -0.40 -6.94 -12.54
CA LEU A 133 -0.64 -8.04 -13.47
C LEU A 133 -1.53 -9.13 -12.85
N ALA A 134 -1.26 -9.52 -11.61
CA ALA A 134 -2.05 -10.51 -10.89
C ALA A 134 -3.50 -10.03 -10.66
N GLY A 135 -3.68 -8.76 -10.27
CA GLY A 135 -5.01 -8.18 -10.09
C GLY A 135 -5.79 -8.11 -11.40
N ALA A 136 -5.14 -7.67 -12.48
CA ALA A 136 -5.74 -7.64 -13.82
C ALA A 136 -6.15 -9.04 -14.31
N ALA A 137 -5.30 -10.05 -14.09
CA ALA A 137 -5.58 -11.43 -14.47
C ALA A 137 -6.71 -12.09 -13.65
N LEU A 138 -7.05 -11.56 -12.47
CA LEU A 138 -8.23 -12.01 -11.70
C LEU A 138 -9.54 -11.37 -12.19
N ALA A 139 -9.46 -10.20 -12.82
CA ALA A 139 -10.62 -9.45 -13.30
C ALA A 139 -11.03 -9.82 -14.73
N ALA A 140 -10.06 -10.19 -15.58
CA ALA A 140 -10.27 -10.62 -16.96
C ALA A 140 -10.65 -12.11 -17.05
#